data_AF-A0A7V4SVP0-F1
#
_entry.id   AF-A0A7V4SVP0-F1
#
_cell.length_a   1.000
_cell.length_b   1.000
_cell.length_c   1.000
_cell.angle_alpha   90.00
_cell.angle_beta   90.00
_cell.angle_gamma   90.00
#
_symmetry.space_group_name_H-M   'P 1'
#
loop_
_entity.id
_entity.type
_entity.pdbx_description
1 polymer ?
#
loop_
_entity_poly.entity_id
_entity_poly.type
_entity_poly.pdbx_seq_one_letter_code
_entity_poly.pdbx_strand_id
1 'polypeptide(L)'
;MNCKQVKNIICEYFGGCLSEPLRKEVELHLAQCFECSAELKSVEDMVSSLRSLSRRSPVDCWPGVKERILVQQTGRFASRWSWSQMLRPVVAAPAFIVAILLALFLLWPISVNEPPSRGSDPRPDYSRFITVHSRAQQQQAFTDPDVILISAELANARAVADSDRDR
;
A
#
# COMPACT_ATOMS: atom_id res chain seq x y z
N MET A 1 13.39 20.85 -3.84
CA MET A 1 11.96 21.20 -4.01
C MET A 1 11.80 22.67 -4.38
N ASN A 2 10.76 23.04 -5.14
CA ASN A 2 10.49 24.43 -5.56
C ASN A 2 9.44 25.11 -4.66
N CYS A 3 9.43 26.45 -4.59
CA CYS A 3 8.54 27.23 -3.74
C CYS A 3 7.06 26.91 -4.00
N LYS A 4 6.64 26.77 -5.27
CA LYS A 4 5.24 26.43 -5.60
C LYS A 4 4.79 25.10 -4.97
N GLN A 5 5.67 24.11 -4.96
CA GLN A 5 5.37 22.80 -4.39
C GLN A 5 5.23 22.90 -2.88
N VAL A 6 6.15 23.61 -2.22
CA VAL A 6 6.11 23.84 -0.76
C VAL A 6 4.83 24.55 -0.36
N LYS A 7 4.42 25.61 -1.07
CA LYS A 7 3.17 26.34 -0.77
C LYS A 7 1.94 25.45 -0.81
N ASN A 8 1.86 24.53 -1.78
CA ASN A 8 0.73 23.62 -1.90
C ASN A 8 0.65 22.62 -0.73
N ILE A 9 1.79 22.20 -0.18
CA ILE A 9 1.86 21.18 0.86
C ILE A 9 2.19 21.75 2.26
N ILE A 10 2.25 23.08 2.41
CA ILE A 10 2.65 23.73 3.67
C ILE A 10 1.67 23.45 4.81
N CYS A 11 0.38 23.36 4.49
CA CYS A 11 -0.67 22.99 5.44
C CYS A 11 -0.57 21.52 5.85
N GLU A 12 -0.23 20.62 4.93
CA GLU A 12 0.00 19.19 5.21
C GLU A 12 1.27 18.99 6.04
N TYR A 13 2.31 19.78 5.78
CA TYR A 13 3.52 19.85 6.60
C TYR A 13 3.18 20.29 8.03
N PHE A 14 2.47 21.41 8.18
CA PHE A 14 2.06 21.93 9.48
C PHE A 14 1.16 20.95 10.25
N GLY A 15 0.29 20.22 9.55
CA GLY A 15 -0.57 19.18 10.11
C GLY A 15 0.13 17.86 10.44
N GLY A 16 1.42 17.69 10.08
CA GLY A 16 2.17 16.45 10.29
C GLY A 16 1.67 15.28 9.42
N CYS A 17 1.03 15.56 8.28
CA CYS A 17 0.45 14.53 7.40
C CYS A 17 1.40 14.09 6.27
N LEU A 18 2.57 14.72 6.13
CA LEU A 18 3.55 14.36 5.12
C LEU A 18 4.34 13.11 5.48
N SER A 19 4.75 12.36 4.46
CA SER A 19 5.70 11.26 4.62
C SER A 19 7.07 11.79 5.03
N GLU A 20 7.82 11.02 5.81
CA GLU A 20 9.18 11.38 6.27
C GLU A 20 10.14 11.86 5.17
N PRO A 21 10.24 11.23 3.97
CA PRO A 21 11.14 11.73 2.93
C PRO A 21 10.72 13.12 2.43
N LEU A 22 9.43 13.33 2.21
CA LEU A 22 8.89 14.59 1.72
C LEU A 22 9.02 15.70 2.76
N ARG A 23 8.83 15.36 4.04
CA ARG A 23 9.02 16.27 5.18
C ARG A 23 10.44 16.83 5.22
N LYS A 24 11.46 15.96 5.06
CA LYS A 24 12.87 16.40 5.02
C LYS A 24 13.15 17.34 3.86
N GLU A 25 12.56 17.09 2.69
CA GLU A 25 12.71 18.00 1.55
C GLU A 25 12.07 19.38 1.79
N VAL A 26 10.91 19.42 2.46
CA VAL A 26 10.28 20.68 2.90
C VAL A 26 11.19 21.40 3.89
N GLU A 27 11.70 20.71 4.91
CA GLU A 27 12.56 21.29 5.95
C GLU A 27 13.84 21.91 5.37
N LEU A 28 14.49 21.22 4.43
CA LEU A 28 15.65 21.75 3.72
C LEU A 28 15.30 23.02 2.92
N HIS A 29 14.14 23.04 2.27
CA HIS A 29 13.69 24.23 1.54
C HIS A 29 13.35 25.39 2.48
N LEU A 30 12.65 25.15 3.58
CA LEU A 30 12.30 26.17 4.58
C LEU A 30 13.55 26.79 5.22
N ALA A 31 14.63 26.01 5.39
CA ALA A 31 15.90 26.51 5.88
C ALA A 31 16.61 27.46 4.90
N GLN A 32 16.32 27.36 3.60
CA GLN A 32 16.98 28.12 2.53
C GLN A 32 16.11 29.26 1.97
N CYS A 33 14.78 29.15 2.09
CA CYS A 33 13.83 30.08 1.48
C CYS A 33 13.10 30.92 2.55
N PHE A 34 13.42 32.22 2.57
CA PHE A 34 12.79 33.16 3.50
C PHE A 34 11.29 33.34 3.23
N GLU A 35 10.85 33.33 1.97
CA GLU A 35 9.44 33.50 1.65
C GLU A 35 8.57 32.35 2.17
N CYS A 36 9.01 31.11 1.96
CA CYS A 36 8.26 29.93 2.41
C CYS A 36 8.28 29.79 3.94
N SER A 37 9.35 30.18 4.61
CA SER A 37 9.39 30.21 6.09
C SER A 37 8.51 31.31 6.67
N ALA A 38 8.44 32.48 6.04
CA ALA A 38 7.50 33.54 6.43
C ALA A 38 6.03 33.09 6.24
N GLU A 39 5.74 32.36 5.16
CA GLU A 39 4.41 31.80 4.90
C GLU A 39 4.02 30.75 5.94
N LEU A 40 4.93 29.85 6.31
CA LEU A 40 4.73 28.90 7.41
C LEU A 40 4.37 29.63 8.71
N LYS A 41 5.13 30.68 9.05
CA LYS A 41 4.89 31.48 10.25
C LYS A 41 3.52 32.16 10.22
N SER A 42 3.07 32.64 9.07
CA SER A 42 1.71 33.19 8.93
C SER A 42 0.62 32.15 9.22
N VAL A 43 0.84 30.88 8.84
CA VAL A 43 -0.09 29.79 9.17
C VAL A 43 -0.08 29.50 10.68
N GLU A 44 1.10 29.46 11.30
CA GLU A 44 1.26 29.30 12.75
C GLU A 44 0.53 30.39 13.54
N ASP A 45 0.69 31.65 13.12
CA ASP A 45 0.07 32.82 13.76
C ASP A 45 -1.47 32.82 13.61
N MET A 46 -1.99 32.38 12.46
CA MET A 46 -3.44 32.19 12.29
C MET A 46 -3.97 31.11 13.25
N VAL A 47 -3.29 29.97 13.35
CA VAL A 47 -3.72 28.87 14.22
C VAL A 47 -3.60 29.23 15.70
N SER A 48 -2.56 29.94 16.11
CA SER A 48 -2.41 30.41 17.48
C SER A 48 -3.54 31.40 17.86
N SER A 49 -3.88 32.31 16.94
CA SER A 49 -5.02 33.22 17.09
C SER A 49 -6.34 32.45 17.23
N LEU A 50 -6.56 31.41 16.41
CA LEU A 50 -7.75 30.56 16.50
C LEU A 50 -7.82 29.77 17.81
N ARG A 51 -6.68 29.27 18.32
CA ARG A 51 -6.63 28.58 19.62
C ARG A 51 -6.95 29.53 20.78
N SER A 52 -6.58 30.81 20.67
CA SER A 52 -6.89 31.80 21.70
C SER A 52 -8.38 32.11 21.83
N LEU A 53 -9.16 31.88 20.77
CA LEU A 53 -10.61 32.09 20.72
C LEU A 53 -11.41 31.01 21.47
N SER A 54 -10.81 30.36 22.48
CA SER A 54 -11.28 29.11 23.11
C SER A 54 -12.81 29.03 23.20
N ARG A 55 -13.39 28.28 22.28
CA ARG A 55 -14.80 27.92 22.34
C ARG A 55 -14.87 26.83 23.42
N ARG A 56 -15.66 27.06 24.49
CA ARG A 56 -15.94 26.00 25.48
C ARG A 56 -16.37 24.76 24.70
N SER A 57 -15.59 23.70 24.79
CA SER A 57 -16.07 22.38 24.38
C SER A 57 -17.38 22.14 25.15
N PRO A 58 -18.44 21.63 24.51
CA PRO A 58 -19.58 21.10 25.25
C PRO A 58 -19.03 20.16 26.31
N VAL A 59 -19.48 20.35 27.56
CA VAL A 59 -18.79 19.86 28.77
C VAL A 59 -18.68 18.33 28.83
N ASP A 60 -19.44 17.57 28.04
CA ASP A 60 -19.56 16.11 28.24
C ASP A 60 -19.39 15.25 26.97
N CYS A 61 -18.50 15.62 26.06
CA CYS A 61 -18.19 14.76 24.89
C CYS A 61 -17.27 13.57 25.26
N TRP A 62 -16.50 13.68 26.35
CA TRP A 62 -15.48 12.70 26.72
C TRP A 62 -16.04 11.31 27.10
N PRO A 63 -17.14 11.19 27.88
CA PRO A 63 -17.70 9.88 28.21
C PRO A 63 -18.06 9.06 26.97
N GLY A 64 -18.70 9.67 25.97
CA GLY A 64 -19.08 8.99 24.73
C GLY A 64 -17.88 8.61 23.85
N VAL A 65 -16.79 9.38 23.88
CA VAL A 65 -15.54 9.04 23.19
C VAL A 65 -14.81 7.89 23.90
N LYS A 66 -14.74 7.94 25.23
CA LYS A 66 -14.13 6.89 26.06
C LYS A 66 -14.80 5.54 25.83
N GLU A 67 -16.13 5.50 25.81
CA GLU A 67 -16.92 4.29 25.53
C GLU A 67 -16.54 3.67 24.18
N ARG A 68 -16.49 4.49 23.11
CA ARG A 68 -16.17 4.02 21.76
C ARG A 68 -14.73 3.49 21.64
N ILE A 69 -13.77 4.10 22.32
CA ILE A 69 -12.37 3.63 22.31
C ILE A 69 -12.28 2.27 23.03
N LEU A 70 -12.94 2.12 24.18
CA LEU A 70 -12.91 0.87 24.95
C LEU A 70 -13.55 -0.29 24.18
N VAL A 71 -14.70 -0.09 23.54
CA VAL A 71 -15.37 -1.12 22.72
C VAL A 71 -14.51 -1.58 21.55
N GLN A 72 -13.80 -0.66 20.87
CA GLN A 72 -12.91 -1.02 19.76
C GLN A 72 -11.67 -1.82 20.20
N GLN A 73 -11.19 -1.62 21.43
CA GLN A 73 -10.05 -2.34 21.99
C GLN A 73 -10.46 -3.73 22.49
N THR A 74 -11.60 -3.84 23.19
CA THR A 74 -12.08 -5.11 23.74
C THR A 74 -12.65 -6.04 22.67
N GLY A 75 -13.33 -5.51 21.65
CA GLY A 75 -13.84 -6.31 20.52
C GLY A 75 -12.74 -6.99 19.68
N ARG A 76 -11.55 -6.40 19.60
CA ARG A 76 -10.38 -7.00 18.94
C ARG A 76 -9.70 -8.09 19.78
N PHE A 77 -9.75 -7.99 21.11
CA PHE A 77 -9.13 -8.96 22.01
C PHE A 77 -10.04 -10.15 22.33
N ALA A 78 -11.34 -9.92 22.55
CA ALA A 78 -12.29 -10.96 22.93
C ALA A 78 -12.53 -11.98 21.79
N SER A 79 -12.55 -11.52 20.53
CA SER A 79 -12.75 -12.37 19.35
C SER A 79 -11.59 -13.33 19.09
N ARG A 80 -10.35 -12.96 19.44
CA ARG A 80 -9.16 -13.77 19.15
C ARG A 80 -8.81 -14.75 20.26
N TRP A 81 -9.17 -14.46 21.51
CA TRP A 81 -8.84 -15.32 22.66
C TRP A 81 -9.95 -16.32 22.99
N SER A 82 -11.24 -15.95 22.89
CA SER A 82 -12.33 -16.78 23.44
C SER A 82 -12.73 -17.98 22.58
N TRP A 83 -12.45 -17.99 21.27
CA TRP A 83 -12.87 -19.11 20.39
C TRP A 83 -11.77 -20.17 20.18
N SER A 84 -10.50 -19.83 20.43
CA SER A 84 -9.38 -20.78 20.30
C SER A 84 -9.13 -21.59 21.58
N GLN A 85 -9.52 -21.08 22.75
CA GLN A 85 -9.41 -21.81 24.02
C GLN A 85 -10.61 -22.70 24.32
N MET A 86 -11.77 -22.46 23.70
CA MET A 86 -12.99 -23.23 23.95
C MET A 86 -13.10 -24.51 23.08
N LEU A 87 -12.12 -24.76 22.18
CA LEU A 87 -12.04 -25.95 21.32
C LEU A 87 -10.79 -26.81 21.59
N ARG A 88 -10.39 -26.97 22.86
CA ARG A 88 -9.50 -28.05 23.29
C ARG A 88 -10.08 -28.67 24.58
N PRO A 89 -10.53 -29.94 24.53
CA PRO A 89 -9.59 -31.04 24.36
C PRO A 89 -10.16 -32.26 23.58
N VAL A 90 -9.86 -32.38 22.28
CA VAL A 90 -9.92 -33.69 21.56
C VAL A 90 -8.83 -33.76 20.48
N VAL A 91 -7.60 -33.34 20.78
CA VAL A 91 -6.46 -33.49 19.85
C VAL A 91 -5.26 -34.08 20.59
N ALA A 92 -5.49 -35.17 21.31
CA ALA A 92 -4.41 -36.06 21.75
C ALA A 92 -4.43 -37.43 21.03
N ALA A 93 -5.48 -37.72 20.25
CA ALA A 93 -5.62 -38.97 19.50
C ALA A 93 -5.11 -38.96 18.05
N PRO A 94 -5.16 -37.86 17.25
CA PRO A 94 -4.77 -37.94 15.84
C PRO A 94 -3.25 -37.84 15.61
N ALA A 95 -2.46 -37.35 16.57
CA ALA A 95 -1.02 -37.18 16.40
C ALA A 95 -0.30 -38.54 16.25
N PHE A 96 -0.74 -39.57 16.97
CA PHE A 96 -0.20 -40.92 16.83
C PHE A 96 -0.57 -41.53 15.49
N ILE A 97 -1.80 -41.34 15.01
CA ILE A 97 -2.24 -41.85 13.71
C ILE A 97 -1.46 -41.17 12.58
N VAL A 98 -1.27 -39.86 12.63
CA VAL A 98 -0.47 -39.13 11.65
C VAL A 98 1.00 -39.54 11.70
N ALA A 99 1.59 -39.72 12.89
CA ALA A 99 2.98 -40.16 13.03
C ALA A 99 3.19 -41.58 12.50
N ILE A 100 2.24 -42.49 12.76
CA ILE A 100 2.28 -43.87 12.24
C ILE A 100 2.11 -43.88 10.71
N LEU A 101 1.17 -43.10 10.17
CA LEU A 101 1.00 -42.96 8.72
C LEU A 101 2.23 -42.35 8.05
N LEU A 102 2.87 -41.37 8.68
CA LEU A 102 4.06 -40.69 8.16
C LEU A 102 5.30 -41.59 8.23
N ALA A 103 5.43 -42.41 9.28
CA ALA A 103 6.46 -43.44 9.35
C ALA A 103 6.25 -44.54 8.29
N LEU A 104 5.01 -44.99 8.08
CA LEU A 104 4.66 -45.93 7.01
C LEU A 104 4.92 -45.35 5.62
N PHE A 105 4.63 -44.05 5.43
CA PHE A 105 4.87 -43.34 4.17
C PHE A 105 6.38 -43.17 3.88
N LEU A 106 7.18 -42.84 4.89
CA LEU A 106 8.64 -42.73 4.76
C LEU A 106 9.34 -44.07 4.53
N LEU A 107 8.79 -45.16 5.09
CA LEU A 107 9.30 -46.52 4.88
C LEU A 107 8.79 -47.16 3.58
N TRP A 108 7.81 -46.55 2.89
CA TRP A 108 7.32 -47.09 1.64
C TRP A 108 8.34 -46.78 0.53
N PRO A 109 8.91 -47.80 -0.15
CA PRO A 109 9.78 -47.55 -1.29
C PRO A 109 8.94 -46.86 -2.36
N ILE A 110 9.27 -45.59 -2.63
CA ILE A 110 8.67 -44.78 -3.69
C ILE A 110 9.05 -45.47 -5.01
N SER A 111 8.29 -46.48 -5.42
CA SER A 111 8.20 -46.86 -6.82
C SER A 111 7.57 -45.67 -7.51
N VAL A 112 8.42 -44.89 -8.17
CA VAL A 112 8.03 -43.77 -9.04
C VAL A 112 7.20 -44.39 -10.17
N ASN A 113 5.90 -44.54 -9.93
CA ASN A 113 4.93 -44.72 -10.99
C ASN A 113 4.62 -43.31 -11.48
N GLU A 114 5.10 -42.96 -12.67
CA GLU A 114 4.71 -41.76 -13.38
C GLU A 114 3.18 -41.65 -13.42
N PRO A 115 2.57 -40.66 -12.74
CA PRO A 115 1.14 -40.51 -12.80
C PRO A 115 0.74 -39.94 -14.17
N PRO A 116 -0.28 -40.53 -14.81
CA PRO A 116 -0.71 -40.21 -16.16
C PRO A 116 -1.38 -38.83 -16.23
N SER A 117 -1.21 -38.20 -17.37
CA SER A 117 -1.93 -37.02 -17.84
C SER A 117 -3.45 -37.15 -17.63
N ARG A 118 -3.96 -36.46 -16.60
CA ARG A 118 -5.39 -36.13 -16.42
C ARG A 118 -5.44 -34.64 -16.18
N GLY A 119 -6.08 -33.85 -17.04
CA GLY A 119 -7.41 -34.10 -17.58
C GLY A 119 -8.34 -33.11 -16.88
N SER A 120 -8.37 -31.89 -17.42
CA SER A 120 -9.39 -30.84 -17.25
C SER A 120 -10.15 -30.80 -15.92
N ASP A 121 -9.65 -30.03 -14.97
CA ASP A 121 -10.44 -29.45 -13.88
C ASP A 121 -10.70 -27.97 -14.25
N PRO A 122 -11.94 -27.44 -14.21
CA PRO A 122 -12.25 -26.09 -14.70
C PRO A 122 -11.81 -25.06 -13.65
N ARG A 123 -10.50 -24.82 -13.60
CA ARG A 123 -9.98 -23.61 -12.96
C ARG A 123 -10.50 -22.40 -13.73
N PRO A 124 -11.00 -21.35 -13.06
CA PRO A 124 -11.36 -20.10 -13.72
C PRO A 124 -10.16 -19.61 -14.52
N ASP A 125 -10.31 -19.49 -15.84
CA ASP A 125 -9.25 -19.07 -16.74
C ASP A 125 -9.00 -17.56 -16.56
N TYR A 126 -8.22 -17.24 -15.54
CA TYR A 126 -7.78 -15.88 -15.25
C TYR A 126 -6.95 -15.27 -16.40
N SER A 127 -6.42 -16.09 -17.32
CA SER A 127 -5.69 -15.57 -18.49
C SER A 127 -6.63 -14.81 -19.45
N ARG A 128 -7.90 -15.20 -19.53
CA ARG A 128 -8.90 -14.50 -20.33
C ARG A 128 -9.27 -13.13 -19.76
N PHE A 129 -9.30 -12.99 -18.43
CA PHE A 129 -9.54 -11.69 -17.80
C PHE A 129 -8.35 -10.74 -17.97
N ILE A 130 -7.12 -11.25 -17.83
CA ILE A 130 -5.90 -10.45 -17.99
C ILE A 130 -5.75 -9.94 -19.44
N THR A 131 -6.07 -10.78 -20.43
CA THR A 131 -5.93 -10.42 -21.86
C THR A 131 -6.99 -9.45 -22.36
N VAL A 132 -8.18 -9.42 -21.77
CA VAL A 132 -9.22 -8.44 -22.12
C VAL A 132 -8.87 -7.05 -21.59
N HIS A 133 -8.38 -6.96 -20.35
CA HIS A 133 -7.98 -5.67 -19.77
C HIS A 133 -6.69 -5.11 -20.40
N SER A 134 -5.72 -5.95 -20.76
CA SER A 134 -4.49 -5.48 -21.39
C SER A 134 -4.73 -4.84 -22.76
N ARG A 135 -5.61 -5.43 -23.59
CA ARG A 135 -5.92 -4.89 -24.94
C ARG A 135 -6.65 -3.56 -24.89
N ALA A 136 -7.60 -3.40 -23.96
CA ALA A 136 -8.34 -2.14 -23.80
C ALA A 136 -7.43 -1.00 -23.34
N GLN A 137 -6.52 -1.27 -22.41
CA GLN A 137 -5.59 -0.27 -21.87
C GLN A 137 -4.48 0.08 -22.87
N GLN A 138 -4.04 -0.88 -23.68
CA GLN A 138 -3.03 -0.65 -24.71
C GLN A 138 -3.54 0.27 -25.82
N GLN A 139 -4.80 0.16 -26.25
CA GLN A 139 -5.34 1.05 -27.30
C GLN A 139 -5.50 2.51 -26.84
N GLN A 140 -5.77 2.75 -25.55
CA GLN A 140 -5.91 4.11 -25.00
C GLN A 140 -4.56 4.81 -24.79
N ALA A 141 -3.51 4.07 -24.40
CA ALA A 141 -2.18 4.64 -24.21
C ALA A 141 -1.51 5.12 -25.52
N PHE A 142 -1.92 4.58 -26.68
CA PHE A 142 -1.38 4.96 -28.00
C PHE A 142 -2.26 5.94 -28.77
N THR A 143 -3.38 6.41 -28.23
CA THR A 143 -4.21 7.47 -28.84
C THR A 143 -3.89 8.87 -28.29
N ASP A 144 -3.01 8.95 -27.30
CA ASP A 144 -2.52 10.22 -26.76
C ASP A 144 -1.46 10.83 -27.70
N PRO A 145 -1.70 12.03 -28.27
CA PRO A 145 -0.76 12.67 -29.19
C PRO A 145 0.64 12.86 -28.60
N ASP A 146 0.76 13.02 -27.28
CA ASP A 146 2.05 13.22 -26.62
C ASP A 146 2.88 11.93 -26.60
N VAL A 147 2.24 10.76 -26.45
CA VAL A 147 2.92 9.45 -26.45
C VAL A 147 3.43 9.11 -27.86
N ILE A 148 2.67 9.48 -28.90
CA ILE A 148 3.08 9.30 -30.30
C ILE A 148 4.34 10.11 -30.59
N LEU A 149 4.37 11.39 -30.18
CA LEU A 149 5.52 12.27 -30.37
C LEU A 149 6.79 11.71 -29.69
N ILE A 150 6.67 11.28 -28.43
CA ILE A 150 7.79 10.70 -27.67
C ILE A 150 8.30 9.41 -28.33
N SER A 151 7.41 8.55 -28.83
CA SER A 151 7.80 7.32 -29.51
C SER A 151 8.56 7.58 -30.82
N ALA A 152 8.16 8.62 -31.56
CA ALA A 152 8.82 9.03 -32.79
C ALA A 152 10.22 9.62 -32.52
N GLU A 153 10.35 10.48 -31.50
CA GLU A 153 11.64 11.03 -31.07
C GLU A 153 12.60 9.93 -30.62
N LEU A 154 12.11 8.94 -29.86
CA LEU A 154 12.91 7.79 -29.43
C LEU A 154 13.37 6.91 -30.61
N ALA A 155 12.52 6.71 -31.62
CA ALA A 155 12.89 5.98 -32.82
C ALA A 155 13.97 6.73 -33.61
N ASN A 156 13.85 8.05 -33.70
CA ASN A 156 14.81 8.91 -34.39
C ASN A 156 16.17 8.91 -33.66
N ALA A 157 16.16 9.02 -32.33
CA ALA A 157 17.38 8.95 -31.51
C ALA A 157 18.10 7.60 -31.64
N ARG A 158 17.36 6.48 -31.75
CA ARG A 158 17.94 5.15 -31.99
C ARG A 158 18.58 5.04 -33.37
N ALA A 159 17.92 5.54 -34.41
CA ALA A 159 18.47 5.52 -35.77
C ALA A 159 19.78 6.33 -35.88
N VAL A 160 19.83 7.48 -35.21
CA VAL A 160 21.06 8.30 -35.12
C VAL A 160 22.16 7.55 -34.38
N ALA A 161 21.84 6.93 -33.23
CA ALA A 161 22.80 6.17 -32.43
C ALA A 161 23.36 4.94 -33.16
N ASP A 162 22.57 4.24 -33.97
CA ASP A 162 23.06 3.13 -34.78
C ASP A 162 23.92 3.63 -35.95
N SER A 163 23.59 4.76 -36.57
CA SER A 163 24.40 5.35 -37.66
C SER A 163 25.79 5.83 -37.22
N ASP A 164 25.93 6.21 -35.95
CA ASP A 164 27.21 6.65 -35.35
C ASP A 164 28.07 5.45 -34.90
N ARG A 165 27.48 4.26 -34.75
CA ARG A 165 28.18 3.03 -34.36
C ARG A 165 28.82 2.30 -35.54
N ASP A 166 28.35 2.54 -36.76
CA ASP A 166 28.82 1.90 -38.01
C ASP A 166 29.89 2.73 -38.76
N ARG A 167 30.43 3.80 -38.15
CA ARG A 167 31.42 4.72 -38.72
C ARG A 167 32.75 4.67 -37.98
#